data_AF-A0A972ENK5-F1
#
_entry.id   AF-A0A972ENK5-F1
#
_cell.length_a   1.000
_cell.length_b   1.000
_cell.length_c   1.000
_cell.angle_alpha   90.00
_cell.angle_beta   90.00
_cell.angle_gamma   90.00
#
_symmetry.space_group_name_H-M   'P 1'
#
loop_
_entity.id
_entity.type
_entity.pdbx_description
1 polymer ?
#
loop_
_entity_poly.entity_id
_entity_poly.type
_entity_poly.pdbx_seq_one_letter_code
_entity_poly.pdbx_strand_id
1 'polypeptide(L)'
;MRYGYFDDKNKEYIINTPATPLPWINYLGNKDFFGLISNTLGGYSFYRDARLQRLTRFRYNNVPADTGGRYYYLKEKNKPAWNPGYLPCKTPLDKYTCRHGLGYTIIESEKEDLISKLTCFVPLDDNCEVHRLDLSNRSDEPKTIQLFSFIEWCLWDAVDDSQNFQRNLNIAEVEVEDTTIYHKTEYRERRNHYAFFGVNRPIAGFDTDRNEFLGQFRGFDDPIAVEQGASTNSIAHGWYPIGSHQIDLTLAAG
;
A
#
# COMPACT_ATOMS: atom_id res chain seq x y z
N MET A 1 -22.21 -6.53 20.22
CA MET A 1 -20.91 -5.82 20.11
C MET A 1 -20.92 -5.00 18.83
N ARG A 2 -20.36 -3.77 18.81
CA ARG A 2 -20.27 -2.90 17.63
C ARG A 2 -18.79 -2.56 17.37
N TYR A 3 -18.40 -2.51 16.10
CA TYR A 3 -17.03 -2.21 15.67
C TYR A 3 -16.90 -0.81 15.06
N GLY A 4 -18.02 -0.08 15.00
CA GLY A 4 -18.15 1.20 14.32
C GLY A 4 -19.54 1.81 14.47
N TYR A 5 -19.77 2.96 13.82
CA TYR A 5 -21.02 3.70 13.81
C TYR A 5 -21.15 4.57 12.56
N PHE A 6 -22.38 5.00 12.22
CA PHE A 6 -22.62 5.95 11.13
C PHE A 6 -22.36 7.38 11.59
N ASP A 7 -21.67 8.15 10.77
CA ASP A 7 -21.62 9.60 10.83
C ASP A 7 -22.45 10.16 9.67
N ASP A 8 -23.74 10.37 9.92
CA ASP A 8 -24.70 10.80 8.90
C ASP A 8 -24.38 12.19 8.33
N LYS A 9 -23.76 13.06 9.13
CA LYS A 9 -23.40 14.41 8.71
C LYS A 9 -22.31 14.36 7.64
N ASN A 10 -21.30 13.52 7.85
CA ASN A 10 -20.18 13.36 6.91
C ASN A 10 -20.45 12.30 5.84
N LYS A 11 -21.55 11.53 5.97
CA LYS A 11 -21.90 10.39 5.12
C LYS A 11 -20.80 9.32 5.12
N GLU A 12 -20.31 9.02 6.32
CA GLU A 12 -19.24 8.05 6.55
C GLU A 12 -19.73 6.92 7.45
N TYR A 13 -19.16 5.73 7.26
CA TYR A 13 -19.15 4.70 8.29
C TYR A 13 -17.80 4.69 8.99
N ILE A 14 -17.80 4.92 10.30
CA ILE A 14 -16.61 5.01 11.14
C ILE A 14 -16.36 3.66 11.80
N ILE A 15 -15.15 3.11 11.63
CA ILE A 15 -14.66 1.85 12.19
C ILE A 15 -13.59 2.19 13.24
N ASN A 16 -13.80 1.81 14.50
CA ASN A 16 -12.92 2.23 15.61
C ASN A 16 -11.87 1.19 15.99
N THR A 17 -11.80 0.07 15.28
CA THR A 17 -10.84 -1.01 15.56
C THR A 17 -10.44 -1.71 14.26
N PRO A 18 -9.16 -2.08 14.08
CA PRO A 18 -8.74 -2.84 12.90
C PRO A 18 -9.25 -4.28 12.95
N ALA A 19 -9.62 -4.79 14.12
CA ALA A 19 -10.05 -6.17 14.35
C ALA A 19 -11.57 -6.34 14.17
N THR A 20 -12.07 -6.05 12.97
CA THR A 20 -13.46 -6.33 12.57
C THR A 20 -13.70 -7.85 12.39
N PRO A 21 -14.96 -8.34 12.42
CA PRO A 21 -15.25 -9.78 12.25
C PRO A 21 -14.78 -10.35 10.91
N LEU A 22 -14.77 -9.50 9.89
CA LEU A 22 -14.23 -9.72 8.56
C LEU A 22 -13.64 -8.38 8.07
N PRO A 23 -12.72 -8.37 7.10
CA PRO A 23 -12.29 -7.14 6.44
C PRO A 23 -13.50 -6.39 5.89
N TRP A 24 -13.69 -5.14 6.31
CA TRP A 24 -14.74 -4.28 5.79
C TRP A 24 -14.13 -3.38 4.73
N ILE A 25 -14.74 -3.34 3.55
CA ILE A 25 -14.18 -2.66 2.39
C ILE A 25 -15.02 -1.45 1.98
N ASN A 26 -14.36 -0.55 1.26
CA ASN A 26 -14.97 0.48 0.45
C ASN A 26 -14.55 0.33 -1.02
N TYR A 27 -15.31 0.98 -1.90
CA TYR A 27 -14.96 1.15 -3.31
C TYR A 27 -14.53 2.60 -3.56
N LEU A 28 -13.41 2.74 -4.25
CA LEU A 28 -12.88 4.00 -4.77
C LEU A 28 -13.15 4.06 -6.27
N GLY A 29 -13.46 5.25 -6.78
CA GLY A 29 -13.68 5.49 -8.22
C GLY A 29 -15.14 5.32 -8.64
N ASN A 30 -15.51 6.05 -9.69
CA ASN A 30 -16.89 6.09 -10.22
C ASN A 30 -16.96 6.13 -11.75
N LYS A 31 -15.84 5.90 -12.45
CA LYS A 31 -15.75 5.86 -13.92
C LYS A 31 -15.05 4.60 -14.40
N ASP A 32 -13.81 4.72 -14.88
CA ASP A 32 -13.08 3.61 -15.47
C ASP A 32 -12.07 3.01 -14.50
N PHE A 33 -11.48 3.79 -13.59
CA PHE A 33 -10.54 3.28 -12.59
C PHE A 33 -11.26 3.00 -11.27
N PHE A 34 -10.97 1.84 -10.67
CA PHE A 34 -11.57 1.40 -9.42
C PHE A 34 -10.53 0.85 -8.46
N GLY A 35 -10.77 1.07 -7.16
CA GLY A 35 -10.01 0.47 -6.07
C GLY A 35 -10.93 -0.19 -5.05
N LEU A 36 -10.63 -1.41 -4.64
CA LEU A 36 -11.19 -2.00 -3.43
C LEU A 36 -10.20 -1.72 -2.30
N ILE A 37 -10.64 -1.13 -1.20
CA ILE A 37 -9.79 -0.82 -0.05
C ILE A 37 -10.44 -1.26 1.25
N SER A 38 -9.75 -2.07 2.04
CA SER A 38 -10.24 -2.49 3.36
C SER A 38 -9.91 -1.48 4.46
N ASN A 39 -10.52 -1.68 5.63
CA ASN A 39 -10.17 -0.96 6.85
C ASN A 39 -8.71 -1.17 7.30
N THR A 40 -7.99 -2.14 6.74
CA THR A 40 -6.57 -2.37 7.02
C THR A 40 -5.69 -2.24 5.76
N LEU A 41 -6.13 -1.40 4.80
CA LEU A 41 -5.44 -1.06 3.55
C LEU A 41 -5.27 -2.21 2.55
N GLY A 42 -5.91 -3.35 2.78
CA GLY A 42 -5.94 -4.48 1.86
C GLY A 42 -6.76 -4.18 0.60
N GLY A 43 -6.65 -5.05 -0.39
CA GLY A 43 -7.36 -4.96 -1.66
C GLY A 43 -6.44 -4.61 -2.82
N TYR A 44 -7.04 -4.14 -3.92
CA TYR A 44 -6.34 -3.88 -5.18
C TYR A 44 -7.06 -2.84 -6.03
N SER A 45 -6.42 -2.45 -7.13
CA SER A 45 -6.96 -1.49 -8.11
C SER A 45 -6.91 -2.06 -9.52
N PHE A 46 -7.82 -1.62 -10.38
CA PHE A 46 -7.93 -2.05 -11.77
C PHE A 46 -8.55 -0.95 -12.65
N TYR A 47 -8.28 -1.02 -13.96
CA TYR A 47 -8.90 -0.14 -14.94
C TYR A 47 -9.93 -0.92 -15.77
N ARG A 48 -11.21 -0.59 -15.62
CA ARG A 48 -12.42 -1.13 -16.29
C ARG A 48 -12.69 -2.60 -16.03
N ASP A 49 -11.71 -3.47 -16.25
CA ASP A 49 -11.85 -4.92 -16.14
C ASP A 49 -10.95 -5.46 -15.03
N ALA A 50 -11.57 -5.89 -13.93
CA ALA A 50 -10.88 -6.44 -12.75
C ALA A 50 -10.15 -7.76 -13.03
N ARG A 51 -10.42 -8.42 -14.15
CA ARG A 51 -9.65 -9.58 -14.62
C ARG A 51 -8.52 -9.14 -15.54
N LEU A 52 -8.80 -8.39 -16.61
CA LEU A 52 -7.87 -8.20 -17.73
C LEU A 52 -6.90 -7.03 -17.56
N GLN A 53 -7.25 -6.05 -16.72
CA GLN A 53 -6.46 -4.84 -16.47
C GLN A 53 -6.37 -4.56 -14.97
N ARG A 54 -5.98 -5.59 -14.20
CA ARG A 54 -5.71 -5.47 -12.76
C ARG A 54 -4.30 -4.92 -12.55
N LEU A 55 -4.18 -3.82 -11.82
CA LEU A 55 -2.89 -3.18 -11.57
C LEU A 55 -2.17 -3.87 -10.41
N THR A 56 -2.84 -4.06 -9.28
CA THR A 56 -2.22 -4.59 -8.05
C THR A 56 -2.73 -5.97 -7.68
N ARG A 57 -1.85 -6.82 -7.13
CA ARG A 57 -2.15 -8.20 -6.79
C ARG A 57 -2.87 -8.27 -5.44
N PHE A 58 -3.85 -9.16 -5.35
CA PHE A 58 -4.55 -9.45 -4.10
C PHE A 58 -4.88 -10.95 -4.00
N ARG A 59 -4.69 -11.51 -2.81
CA ARG A 59 -4.91 -12.94 -2.53
C ARG A 59 -6.20 -13.11 -1.74
N TYR A 60 -7.24 -13.60 -2.41
CA TYR A 60 -8.45 -14.08 -1.74
C TYR A 60 -8.12 -15.32 -0.89
N ASN A 61 -8.84 -15.51 0.22
CA ASN A 61 -8.63 -16.63 1.14
C ASN A 61 -7.18 -16.77 1.67
N ASN A 62 -6.47 -15.65 1.79
CA ASN A 62 -5.14 -15.63 2.38
C ASN A 62 -5.18 -15.94 3.89
N VAL A 63 -4.05 -16.38 4.45
CA VAL A 63 -3.91 -16.63 5.89
C VAL A 63 -2.74 -15.78 6.44
N PRO A 64 -3.02 -14.75 7.27
CA PRO A 64 -4.34 -14.24 7.61
C PRO A 64 -5.03 -13.56 6.41
N ALA A 65 -6.35 -13.39 6.52
CA ALA A 65 -7.12 -12.69 5.49
C ALA A 65 -6.61 -11.26 5.29
N ASP A 66 -6.83 -10.71 4.09
CA ASP A 66 -6.57 -9.29 3.78
C ASP A 66 -5.11 -8.84 3.95
N THR A 67 -4.17 -9.78 3.79
CA THR A 67 -2.74 -9.46 3.71
C THR A 67 -2.32 -9.34 2.24
N GLY A 68 -1.92 -8.14 1.84
CA GLY A 68 -1.74 -7.69 0.45
C GLY A 68 -2.60 -6.46 0.19
N GLY A 69 -1.96 -5.31 -0.04
CA GLY A 69 -2.63 -4.01 -0.15
C GLY A 69 -1.67 -2.86 -0.41
N ARG A 70 -2.02 -1.66 0.08
CA ARG A 70 -1.14 -0.47 0.03
C ARG A 70 -0.55 -0.24 1.41
N TYR A 71 0.73 -0.51 1.59
CA TYR A 71 1.36 -0.43 2.90
C TYR A 71 2.34 0.74 3.00
N TYR A 72 2.41 1.30 4.20
CA TYR A 72 3.26 2.42 4.58
C TYR A 72 3.94 2.07 5.90
N TYR A 73 5.11 1.45 5.82
CA TYR A 73 5.86 1.09 7.01
C TYR A 73 6.51 2.35 7.59
N LEU A 74 6.07 2.75 8.78
CA LEU A 74 6.64 3.83 9.55
C LEU A 74 7.61 3.24 10.57
N LYS A 75 8.89 3.58 10.46
CA LYS A 75 9.93 3.04 11.33
C LYS A 75 10.78 4.14 11.94
N GLU A 76 10.86 4.15 13.26
CA GLU A 76 11.87 4.89 14.00
C GLU A 76 13.06 3.98 14.30
N LYS A 77 14.25 4.57 14.52
CA LYS A 77 15.46 3.82 14.84
C LYS A 77 15.26 2.94 16.09
N ASN A 78 15.68 1.68 16.01
CA ASN A 78 15.60 0.68 17.10
C ASN A 78 14.17 0.36 17.58
N LYS A 79 13.13 0.76 16.83
CA LYS A 79 11.74 0.41 17.12
C LYS A 79 11.19 -0.50 16.02
N PRO A 80 10.22 -1.37 16.34
CA PRO A 80 9.50 -2.12 15.31
C PRO A 80 8.78 -1.15 14.38
N ALA A 81 8.71 -1.50 13.10
CA ALA A 81 7.88 -0.76 12.16
C ALA A 81 6.40 -0.94 12.50
N TRP A 82 5.57 0.02 12.11
CA TRP A 82 4.12 -0.09 12.17
C TRP A 82 3.49 0.43 10.89
N ASN A 83 2.23 0.08 10.66
CA ASN A 83 1.48 0.52 9.49
C ASN A 83 0.25 1.31 9.94
N PRO A 84 -0.16 2.36 9.21
CA PRO A 84 -1.34 3.14 9.56
C PRO A 84 -2.61 2.29 9.68
N GLY A 85 -2.73 1.29 8.79
CA GLY A 85 -3.83 0.33 8.75
C GLY A 85 -3.68 -0.88 9.69
N TYR A 86 -2.75 -0.86 10.66
CA TYR A 86 -2.39 -1.98 11.56
C TYR A 86 -1.75 -3.18 10.85
N LEU A 87 -2.42 -3.77 9.85
CA LEU A 87 -1.79 -4.77 8.96
C LEU A 87 -0.80 -4.07 8.01
N PRO A 88 0.27 -4.75 7.60
CA PRO A 88 0.60 -6.15 7.90
C PRO A 88 1.37 -6.33 9.20
N CYS A 89 2.02 -5.27 9.73
CA CYS A 89 2.92 -5.33 10.89
C CYS A 89 2.28 -5.90 12.17
N LYS A 90 0.98 -5.67 12.37
CA LYS A 90 0.24 -6.00 13.62
C LYS A 90 0.83 -5.36 14.88
N THR A 91 1.66 -4.34 14.72
CA THR A 91 2.18 -3.54 15.83
C THR A 91 1.01 -2.86 16.54
N PRO A 92 0.84 -3.02 17.86
CA PRO A 92 -0.23 -2.38 18.60
C PRO A 92 -0.19 -0.85 18.46
N LEU A 93 -1.32 -0.27 18.06
CA LEU A 93 -1.51 1.16 17.89
C LEU A 93 -2.17 1.75 19.14
N ASP A 94 -1.83 2.99 19.48
CA ASP A 94 -2.42 3.70 20.62
C ASP A 94 -3.81 4.23 20.28
N LYS A 95 -4.00 4.64 19.02
CA LYS A 95 -5.30 4.99 18.43
C LYS A 95 -5.41 4.48 17.00
N TYR A 96 -6.62 4.13 16.60
CA TYR A 96 -6.95 3.75 15.23
C TYR A 96 -8.39 4.15 14.93
N THR A 97 -8.63 4.66 13.72
CA THR A 97 -9.95 4.86 13.15
C THR A 97 -9.87 4.74 11.63
N CYS A 98 -10.80 4.01 11.03
CA CYS A 98 -11.01 3.99 9.58
C CYS A 98 -12.38 4.61 9.28
N ARG A 99 -12.44 5.50 8.30
CA ARG A 99 -13.66 6.14 7.82
C ARG A 99 -13.85 5.76 6.37
N HIS A 100 -14.94 5.05 6.08
CA HIS A 100 -15.35 4.79 4.71
C HIS A 100 -16.40 5.82 4.31
N GLY A 101 -16.03 6.72 3.41
CA GLY A 101 -16.90 7.73 2.82
C GLY A 101 -17.29 7.40 1.38
N LEU A 102 -17.95 8.35 0.71
CA LEU A 102 -18.38 8.19 -0.67
C LEU A 102 -17.20 8.35 -1.65
N GLY A 103 -16.59 7.22 -2.06
CA GLY A 103 -15.48 7.19 -3.02
C GLY A 103 -14.10 7.49 -2.44
N TYR A 104 -13.99 7.57 -1.10
CA TYR A 104 -12.74 7.76 -0.38
C TYR A 104 -12.72 6.98 0.93
N THR A 105 -11.52 6.68 1.42
CA THR A 105 -11.27 6.10 2.74
C THR A 105 -10.21 6.90 3.48
N ILE A 106 -10.42 7.14 4.77
CA ILE A 106 -9.43 7.78 5.66
C ILE A 106 -9.07 6.81 6.77
N ILE A 107 -7.78 6.55 6.97
CA ILE A 107 -7.27 5.84 8.14
C ILE A 107 -6.43 6.81 8.97
N GLU A 108 -6.85 7.02 10.21
CA GLU A 108 -6.14 7.80 11.21
C GLU A 108 -5.63 6.86 12.30
N SER A 109 -4.34 6.90 12.60
CA SER A 109 -3.73 6.09 13.65
C SER A 109 -2.58 6.81 14.35
N GLU A 110 -2.28 6.35 15.56
CA GLU A 110 -1.26 6.94 16.43
C GLU A 110 -0.42 5.85 17.06
N LYS A 111 0.89 6.06 17.08
CA LYS A 111 1.84 5.23 17.81
C LYS A 111 2.94 6.10 18.40
N GLU A 112 3.08 6.07 19.72
CA GLU A 112 4.11 6.78 20.48
C GLU A 112 4.21 8.25 20.05
N ASP A 113 3.07 8.95 20.06
CA ASP A 113 2.90 10.35 19.64
C ASP A 113 3.16 10.66 18.16
N LEU A 114 3.49 9.66 17.33
CA LEU A 114 3.49 9.82 15.87
C LEU A 114 2.10 9.51 15.32
N ILE A 115 1.47 10.52 14.74
CA ILE A 115 0.14 10.41 14.12
C ILE A 115 0.30 10.27 12.62
N SER A 116 -0.45 9.33 12.07
CA SER A 116 -0.62 9.14 10.64
C SER A 116 -2.08 9.35 10.25
N LYS A 117 -2.32 10.16 9.23
CA LYS A 117 -3.60 10.28 8.54
C LYS A 117 -3.40 9.96 7.06
N LEU A 118 -3.94 8.83 6.63
CA LEU A 118 -3.88 8.37 5.25
C LEU A 118 -5.25 8.48 4.59
N THR A 119 -5.37 9.32 3.57
CA THR A 119 -6.58 9.45 2.74
C THR A 119 -6.33 8.83 1.37
N CYS A 120 -7.15 7.84 1.00
CA CYS A 120 -7.09 7.17 -0.30
C CYS A 120 -8.39 7.42 -1.08
N PHE A 121 -8.26 7.82 -2.34
CA PHE A 121 -9.40 8.06 -3.23
C PHE A 121 -8.99 8.00 -4.69
N VAL A 122 -9.96 7.87 -5.59
CA VAL A 122 -9.75 8.00 -7.05
C VAL A 122 -10.37 9.33 -7.47
N PRO A 123 -9.61 10.28 -8.06
CA PRO A 123 -10.16 11.53 -8.55
C PRO A 123 -11.22 11.31 -9.64
N LEU A 124 -12.15 12.25 -9.81
CA LEU A 124 -13.33 12.08 -10.68
C LEU A 124 -13.00 11.83 -12.16
N ASP A 125 -11.87 12.35 -12.64
CA ASP A 125 -11.51 12.36 -14.06
C ASP A 125 -10.15 11.71 -14.34
N ASP A 126 -9.54 11.08 -13.33
CA ASP A 126 -8.22 10.48 -13.43
C ASP A 126 -8.25 8.95 -13.26
N ASN A 127 -7.36 8.28 -13.99
CA ASN A 127 -7.20 6.82 -13.92
C ASN A 127 -6.11 6.43 -12.92
N CYS A 128 -6.17 6.98 -11.71
CA CYS A 128 -5.21 6.69 -10.65
C CYS A 128 -5.86 6.69 -9.26
N GLU A 129 -5.25 5.95 -8.35
CA GLU A 129 -5.54 6.04 -6.92
C GLU A 129 -4.54 7.02 -6.28
N VAL A 130 -5.05 8.03 -5.60
CA VAL A 130 -4.25 9.01 -4.88
C VAL A 130 -4.21 8.63 -3.41
N HIS A 131 -3.00 8.61 -2.85
CA HIS A 131 -2.76 8.41 -1.43
C HIS A 131 -2.15 9.68 -0.83
N ARG A 132 -2.87 10.33 0.07
CA ARG A 132 -2.36 11.47 0.84
C ARG A 132 -2.06 11.00 2.25
N LEU A 133 -0.77 10.94 2.59
CA LEU A 133 -0.30 10.62 3.93
C LEU A 133 0.20 11.90 4.63
N ASP A 134 -0.52 12.32 5.66
CA ASP A 134 -0.10 13.38 6.56
C ASP A 134 0.48 12.75 7.84
N LEU A 135 1.70 13.14 8.22
CA LEU A 135 2.37 12.72 9.46
C LEU A 135 2.51 13.91 10.41
N SER A 136 2.26 13.71 11.70
CA SER A 136 2.39 14.74 12.72
C SER A 136 3.05 14.17 13.98
N ASN A 137 3.98 14.92 14.55
CA ASN A 137 4.67 14.54 15.77
C ASN A 137 4.06 15.29 16.96
N ARG A 138 3.50 14.59 17.94
CA ARG A 138 2.96 15.21 19.17
C ARG A 138 3.88 15.09 20.37
N SER A 139 5.06 14.48 20.23
CA SER A 139 6.02 14.45 21.32
C SER A 139 6.69 15.81 21.51
N ASP A 140 7.31 15.95 22.67
CA ASP A 140 8.19 17.06 23.03
C ASP A 140 9.58 16.97 22.39
N GLU A 141 9.93 15.82 21.80
CA GLU A 141 11.19 15.59 21.09
C GLU A 141 11.01 15.45 19.57
N PRO A 142 12.01 15.83 18.75
CA PRO A 142 12.02 15.54 17.31
C PRO A 142 11.99 14.04 17.02
N LYS A 143 11.29 13.64 15.96
CA LYS A 143 11.22 12.25 15.48
C LYS A 143 11.89 12.09 14.14
N THR A 144 12.76 11.09 14.02
CA THR A 144 13.32 10.65 12.72
C THR A 144 12.64 9.36 12.29
N ILE A 145 12.04 9.38 11.11
CA ILE A 145 11.16 8.34 10.60
C ILE A 145 11.65 7.91 9.23
N GLN A 146 11.82 6.62 9.05
CA GLN A 146 12.02 5.99 7.76
C GLN A 146 10.65 5.47 7.31
N LEU A 147 10.13 6.02 6.23
CA LEU A 147 8.89 5.60 5.61
C LEU A 147 9.21 4.70 4.41
N PHE A 148 8.62 3.51 4.37
CA PHE A 148 8.63 2.64 3.19
C PHE A 148 7.22 2.49 2.65
N SER A 149 6.96 2.96 1.42
CA SER A 149 5.71 2.64 0.72
C SER A 149 5.79 1.24 0.10
N PHE A 150 4.66 0.58 -0.12
CA PHE A 150 4.64 -0.72 -0.77
C PHE A 150 3.31 -0.99 -1.46
N ILE A 151 3.38 -1.47 -2.71
CA ILE A 151 2.32 -2.17 -3.43
C ILE A 151 2.91 -3.37 -4.17
N GLU A 152 2.12 -4.44 -4.35
CA GLU A 152 2.51 -5.58 -5.18
C GLU A 152 1.77 -5.52 -6.51
N TRP A 153 2.50 -5.53 -7.63
CA TRP A 153 1.88 -5.48 -8.96
C TRP A 153 1.27 -6.84 -9.33
N CYS A 154 0.10 -6.79 -9.96
CA CYS A 154 -0.49 -7.90 -10.70
C CYS A 154 0.03 -7.85 -12.15
N LEU A 155 0.20 -9.00 -12.79
CA LEU A 155 0.60 -9.10 -14.19
C LEU A 155 -0.60 -8.91 -15.14
N TRP A 156 -1.43 -7.90 -14.85
CA TRP A 156 -2.60 -7.47 -15.62
C TRP A 156 -3.77 -8.47 -15.72
N ASP A 157 -3.59 -9.59 -16.42
CA ASP A 157 -4.58 -10.67 -16.45
C ASP A 157 -4.46 -11.47 -15.14
N ALA A 158 -5.39 -11.23 -14.21
CA ALA A 158 -5.37 -11.83 -12.88
C ALA A 158 -5.53 -13.37 -12.89
N VAL A 159 -6.06 -13.95 -13.98
CA VAL A 159 -6.14 -15.40 -14.12
C VAL A 159 -4.77 -15.95 -14.53
N ASP A 160 -4.11 -15.33 -15.50
CA ASP A 160 -2.73 -15.70 -15.86
C ASP A 160 -1.79 -15.54 -14.66
N ASP A 161 -1.86 -14.39 -13.99
CA ASP A 161 -1.07 -14.01 -12.80
C ASP A 161 -1.05 -15.10 -11.72
N SER A 162 -2.18 -15.81 -11.54
CA SER A 162 -2.36 -16.79 -10.47
C SER A 162 -2.20 -18.25 -10.90
N GLN A 163 -1.99 -18.53 -12.19
CA GLN A 163 -2.00 -19.90 -12.73
C GLN A 163 -0.82 -20.23 -13.65
N ASN A 164 -0.28 -19.27 -14.39
CA ASN A 164 0.62 -19.53 -15.51
C ASN A 164 2.10 -19.26 -15.19
N PHE A 165 2.54 -19.65 -13.98
CA PHE A 165 3.87 -19.37 -13.45
C PHE A 165 5.02 -19.83 -14.35
N GLN A 166 4.82 -20.91 -15.11
CA GLN A 166 5.81 -21.41 -16.08
C GLN A 166 6.27 -20.32 -17.08
N ARG A 167 5.35 -19.42 -17.48
CA ARG A 167 5.64 -18.28 -18.35
C ARG A 167 5.90 -17.04 -17.52
N ASN A 168 4.93 -16.67 -16.69
CA ASN A 168 4.84 -15.29 -16.20
C ASN A 168 5.88 -14.92 -15.12
N LEU A 169 6.58 -15.91 -14.54
CA LEU A 169 7.77 -15.65 -13.73
C LEU A 169 8.95 -15.10 -14.53
N ASN A 170 8.89 -15.05 -15.87
CA ASN A 170 9.98 -14.62 -16.75
C ASN A 170 9.66 -13.35 -17.55
N ILE A 171 8.52 -12.69 -17.31
CA ILE A 171 8.04 -11.59 -18.18
C ILE A 171 7.98 -10.23 -17.49
N ALA A 172 8.10 -10.19 -16.16
CA ALA A 172 7.93 -8.93 -15.45
C ALA A 172 9.05 -7.94 -15.80
N GLU A 173 8.65 -6.72 -16.13
CA GLU A 173 9.54 -5.64 -16.53
C GLU A 173 9.14 -4.34 -15.84
N VAL A 174 10.14 -3.64 -15.33
CA VAL A 174 9.99 -2.35 -14.62
C VAL A 174 10.97 -1.32 -15.13
N GLU A 175 10.68 -0.06 -14.87
CA GLU A 175 11.59 1.08 -15.01
C GLU A 175 11.48 1.97 -13.76
N VAL A 176 12.54 2.68 -13.43
CA VAL A 176 12.54 3.68 -12.36
C VAL A 176 13.11 4.96 -12.93
N GLU A 177 12.35 6.04 -12.85
CA GLU A 177 12.74 7.38 -13.27
C GLU A 177 12.41 8.36 -12.14
N ASP A 178 13.43 9.06 -11.65
CA ASP A 178 13.37 9.95 -10.49
C ASP A 178 12.69 9.32 -9.26
N THR A 179 11.44 9.69 -9.01
CA THR A 179 10.63 9.25 -7.86
C THR A 179 9.45 8.38 -8.28
N THR A 180 9.50 7.82 -9.49
CA THR A 180 8.42 7.05 -10.11
C THR A 180 8.91 5.67 -10.55
N ILE A 181 8.19 4.64 -10.08
CA ILE A 181 8.39 3.24 -10.48
C ILE A 181 7.31 2.89 -11.51
N TYR A 182 7.72 2.41 -12.67
CA TYR A 182 6.86 1.95 -13.75
C TYR A 182 6.81 0.43 -13.78
N HIS A 183 5.60 -0.13 -13.84
CA HIS A 183 5.37 -1.53 -14.14
C HIS A 183 4.87 -1.66 -15.58
N LYS A 184 5.69 -2.27 -16.43
CA LYS A 184 5.52 -2.29 -17.89
C LYS A 184 5.57 -3.71 -18.47
N THR A 185 5.26 -4.72 -17.65
CA THR A 185 5.15 -6.11 -18.08
C THR A 185 4.27 -6.23 -19.32
N GLU A 186 4.80 -6.89 -20.36
CA GLU A 186 4.18 -7.06 -21.68
C GLU A 186 3.93 -5.76 -22.49
N TYR A 187 4.41 -4.59 -22.04
CA TYR A 187 4.37 -3.35 -22.85
C TYR A 187 5.25 -3.44 -24.09
N ARG A 188 6.32 -4.24 -24.02
CA ARG A 188 7.20 -4.56 -25.17
C ARG A 188 6.51 -5.35 -26.28
N GLU A 189 5.32 -5.89 -26.04
CA GLU A 189 4.60 -6.76 -26.97
C GLU A 189 3.22 -6.19 -27.32
N ARG A 190 2.15 -6.72 -26.74
CA ARG A 190 0.77 -6.47 -27.15
C ARG A 190 0.07 -5.40 -26.31
N ARG A 191 0.62 -5.06 -25.14
CA ARG A 191 0.01 -4.05 -24.27
C ARG A 191 0.44 -2.66 -24.69
N ASN A 192 -0.54 -1.77 -24.78
CA ASN A 192 -0.35 -0.34 -25.00
C ASN A 192 -0.55 0.47 -23.70
N HIS A 193 -0.50 -0.21 -22.54
CA HIS A 193 -0.69 0.37 -21.22
C HIS A 193 0.39 -0.12 -20.25
N TYR A 194 0.68 0.71 -19.25
CA TYR A 194 1.56 0.42 -18.12
C TYR A 194 0.96 1.05 -16.86
N ALA A 195 1.49 0.71 -15.70
CA ALA A 195 1.14 1.34 -14.42
C ALA A 195 2.36 2.07 -13.88
N PHE A 196 2.12 3.05 -13.00
CA PHE A 196 3.17 3.73 -12.30
C PHE A 196 2.79 3.91 -10.83
N PHE A 197 3.81 3.98 -9.97
CA PHE A 197 3.69 4.35 -8.57
C PHE A 197 4.75 5.40 -8.30
N GLY A 198 4.32 6.63 -8.08
CA GLY A 198 5.20 7.76 -7.87
C GLY A 198 4.91 8.47 -6.56
N VAL A 199 5.90 9.24 -6.09
CA VAL A 199 5.78 10.06 -4.89
C VAL A 199 6.27 11.48 -5.14
N ASN A 200 5.61 12.45 -4.52
CA ASN A 200 5.84 13.90 -4.69
C ASN A 200 6.97 14.44 -3.78
N ARG A 201 7.90 13.59 -3.39
CA ARG A 201 9.03 13.90 -2.50
C ARG A 201 10.28 13.20 -3.04
N PRO A 202 11.48 13.76 -2.81
CA PRO A 202 12.72 13.02 -3.01
C PRO A 202 12.71 11.72 -2.22
N ILE A 203 13.27 10.66 -2.81
CA ILE A 203 13.37 9.33 -2.19
C ILE A 203 14.82 9.08 -1.76
N ALA A 204 14.99 8.37 -0.64
CA ALA A 204 16.28 7.87 -0.17
C ALA A 204 16.69 6.56 -0.87
N GLY A 205 15.72 5.83 -1.41
CA GLY A 205 15.91 4.59 -2.14
C GLY A 205 14.57 4.04 -2.64
N PHE A 206 14.62 2.94 -3.37
CA PHE A 206 13.44 2.26 -3.88
C PHE A 206 13.63 0.75 -3.88
N ASP A 207 12.54 0.01 -4.11
CA ASP A 207 12.60 -1.41 -4.44
C ASP A 207 11.51 -1.77 -5.44
N THR A 208 11.86 -2.63 -6.38
CA THR A 208 10.93 -3.15 -7.39
C THR A 208 10.85 -4.67 -7.41
N ASP A 209 11.73 -5.38 -6.70
CA ASP A 209 11.68 -6.84 -6.53
C ASP A 209 11.12 -7.22 -5.15
N ARG A 210 10.06 -8.03 -5.13
CA ARG A 210 9.41 -8.46 -3.88
C ARG A 210 10.34 -9.28 -2.99
N ASN A 211 11.17 -10.16 -3.56
CA ASN A 211 12.02 -11.06 -2.79
C ASN A 211 13.18 -10.30 -2.15
N GLU A 212 13.73 -9.29 -2.81
CA GLU A 212 14.75 -8.40 -2.22
C GLU A 212 14.15 -7.54 -1.10
N PHE A 213 12.97 -6.95 -1.32
CA PHE A 213 12.31 -6.11 -0.30
C PHE A 213 11.85 -6.91 0.93
N LEU A 214 11.18 -8.05 0.73
CA LEU A 214 10.69 -8.89 1.82
C LEU A 214 11.82 -9.71 2.44
N GLY A 215 12.71 -10.26 1.63
CA GLY A 215 13.69 -11.26 2.03
C GLY A 215 13.15 -12.69 1.98
N GLN A 216 14.06 -13.65 1.84
CA GLN A 216 13.71 -15.07 1.79
C GLN A 216 13.06 -15.51 3.11
N PHE A 217 11.97 -16.29 3.03
CA PHE A 217 11.21 -16.82 4.16
C PHE A 217 10.50 -15.77 5.05
N ARG A 218 10.31 -14.55 4.54
CA ARG A 218 9.63 -13.45 5.24
C ARG A 218 8.29 -13.10 4.61
N GLY A 219 7.45 -12.40 5.39
CA GLY A 219 6.14 -11.95 5.00
C GLY A 219 6.05 -10.44 4.86
N PHE A 220 4.85 -9.94 4.55
CA PHE A 220 4.60 -8.50 4.55
C PHE A 220 4.72 -7.89 5.96
N ASP A 221 4.62 -8.69 7.02
CA ASP A 221 4.71 -8.26 8.40
C ASP A 221 6.13 -7.94 8.87
N ASP A 222 7.16 -8.53 8.25
CA ASP A 222 8.57 -8.39 8.63
C ASP A 222 9.56 -8.23 7.44
N PRO A 223 9.35 -7.27 6.50
CA PRO A 223 10.23 -7.10 5.35
C PRO A 223 11.68 -6.78 5.76
N ILE A 224 12.65 -7.46 5.15
CA ILE A 224 14.08 -7.28 5.49
C ILE A 224 14.58 -5.85 5.20
N ALA A 225 14.14 -5.21 4.12
CA ALA A 225 14.53 -3.83 3.80
C ALA A 225 14.04 -2.85 4.87
N VAL A 226 12.82 -3.06 5.38
CA VAL A 226 12.23 -2.27 6.47
C VAL A 226 12.98 -2.56 7.77
N GLU A 227 13.26 -3.82 8.11
CA GLU A 227 14.02 -4.20 9.31
C GLU A 227 15.43 -3.59 9.32
N GLN A 228 16.11 -3.61 8.18
CA GLN A 228 17.45 -3.02 8.03
C GLN A 228 17.41 -1.49 7.96
N GLY A 229 16.26 -0.91 7.62
CA GLY A 229 16.09 0.54 7.50
C GLY A 229 16.77 1.10 6.24
N ALA A 230 16.87 0.29 5.19
CA ALA A 230 17.43 0.71 3.91
C ALA A 230 16.78 -0.09 2.78
N SER A 231 16.27 0.61 1.77
CA SER A 231 15.87 0.01 0.50
C SER A 231 17.08 -0.59 -0.21
N THR A 232 16.86 -1.66 -0.97
CA THR A 232 17.95 -2.37 -1.65
C THR A 232 18.25 -1.80 -3.04
N ASN A 233 17.42 -0.88 -3.54
CA ASN A 233 17.47 -0.34 -4.91
C ASN A 233 17.34 -1.45 -5.96
N SER A 234 16.52 -2.46 -5.65
CA SER A 234 16.31 -3.62 -6.51
C SER A 234 15.60 -3.24 -7.82
N ILE A 235 16.06 -3.86 -8.91
CA ILE A 235 15.43 -3.81 -10.24
C ILE A 235 14.92 -5.21 -10.59
N ALA A 236 13.59 -5.37 -10.68
CA ALA A 236 12.97 -6.65 -11.00
C ALA A 236 13.24 -7.07 -12.45
N HIS A 237 13.57 -8.35 -12.61
CA HIS A 237 13.67 -9.04 -13.89
C HIS A 237 12.90 -10.37 -13.80
N GLY A 238 11.65 -10.38 -14.23
CA GLY A 238 10.74 -11.49 -13.94
C GLY A 238 10.26 -11.50 -12.48
N TRP A 239 9.88 -12.67 -11.99
CA TRP A 239 9.36 -12.90 -10.64
C TRP A 239 8.19 -11.98 -10.27
N TYR A 240 8.30 -11.26 -9.16
CA TYR A 240 7.18 -10.55 -8.52
C TYR A 240 7.53 -9.06 -8.43
N PRO A 241 7.11 -8.26 -9.42
CA PRO A 241 7.37 -6.83 -9.39
C PRO A 241 6.54 -6.16 -8.27
N ILE A 242 7.15 -5.18 -7.60
CA ILE A 242 6.54 -4.31 -6.59
C ILE A 242 6.80 -2.84 -6.91
N GLY A 243 6.16 -1.95 -6.17
CA GLY A 243 6.56 -0.55 -6.09
C GLY A 243 6.80 -0.18 -4.64
N SER A 244 8.03 0.19 -4.29
CA SER A 244 8.41 0.66 -2.96
C SER A 244 9.36 1.84 -3.03
N HIS A 245 9.11 2.85 -2.20
CA HIS A 245 9.97 4.01 -2.02
C HIS A 245 10.36 4.11 -0.55
N GLN A 246 11.61 4.46 -0.28
CA GLN A 246 12.06 4.91 1.04
C GLN A 246 12.10 6.43 1.08
N ILE A 247 11.53 7.02 2.13
CA ILE A 247 11.64 8.46 2.43
C ILE A 247 12.08 8.59 3.88
N ASP A 248 13.21 9.28 4.09
CA ASP A 248 13.68 9.63 5.42
C ASP A 248 13.17 11.02 5.80
N LEU A 249 12.49 11.10 6.95
CA LEU A 249 11.82 12.30 7.44
C LEU A 249 12.33 12.65 8.84
N THR A 250 12.46 13.95 9.11
CA THR A 250 12.61 14.47 10.47
C THR A 250 11.46 15.42 10.73
N LEU A 251 10.66 15.12 11.76
CA LEU A 251 9.58 15.98 12.24
C LEU A 251 10.06 16.67 13.52
N ALA A 252 9.89 17.99 13.59
CA ALA A 252 10.11 18.74 14.83
C ALA A 252 9.13 18.29 15.92
N ALA A 253 9.38 18.68 17.17
CA ALA A 253 8.43 18.49 18.25
C ALA A 253 7.19 19.40 18.05
N GLY A 254 6.02 18.87 18.42
CA GLY A 254 4.71 19.54 18.26
C GLY A 254 4.17 19.60 16.82
#